data_AF-A0A0G1NUU8-F1
#
_entry.id   AF-A0A0G1NUU8-F1
#
_cell.length_a   1.000
_cell.length_b   1.000
_cell.length_c   1.000
_cell.angle_alpha   90.00
_cell.angle_beta   90.00
_cell.angle_gamma   90.00
#
_symmetry.space_group_name_H-M   'P 1'
#
loop_
_entity.id
_entity.type
_entity.pdbx_description
1 polymer ?
#
loop_
_entity_poly.entity_id
_entity_poly.type
_entity_poly.pdbx_seq_one_letter_code
_entity_poly.pdbx_strand_id
1 'polypeptide(L)'
;MLEININNYNEMLRYEKDMDALRVLVWKVMRPDSKKEITGFSSPLEYVHRLVKFYTHEFAEDIWINNSILPDTQSRFHSSLSSIFSLFDISAQDIKQASNNQLYKNSGFWEMRKYLGRFSEVGDYVQQEGYTQIVCIGMSGCIIGEYLGLMLDKQQYPITVDHLVLERDEQGLPLFGHMPSDFVPQDKILIVDDALLEARTIPIVVDALRSKNRDIAPGLFVLDIEPGVSLAHVHPMPKLFLLEE
;
A
#
# COMPACT_ATOMS: atom_id res chain seq x y z
N MET A 1 4.99 -25.03 9.14
CA MET A 1 4.35 -24.15 8.16
C MET A 1 3.01 -23.75 8.76
N LEU A 2 2.91 -22.53 9.28
CA LEU A 2 1.65 -21.99 9.81
C LEU A 2 0.89 -21.43 8.62
N GLU A 3 -0.08 -22.18 8.11
CA GLU A 3 -1.10 -21.61 7.24
C GLU A 3 -1.85 -20.57 8.04
N ILE A 4 -1.74 -19.31 7.63
CA ILE A 4 -2.55 -18.23 8.16
C ILE A 4 -4.00 -18.57 7.80
N ASN A 5 -4.81 -18.92 8.80
CA ASN A 5 -6.20 -19.32 8.62
C ASN A 5 -7.08 -18.08 8.40
N ILE A 6 -6.83 -17.34 7.32
CA ILE A 6 -7.67 -16.23 6.85
C ILE A 6 -8.86 -16.79 6.03
N ASN A 7 -9.56 -17.79 6.56
CA ASN A 7 -10.66 -18.45 5.85
C ASN A 7 -12.02 -17.76 6.03
N ASN A 8 -12.08 -16.62 6.72
CA ASN A 8 -13.32 -15.90 6.93
C ASN A 8 -13.55 -14.87 5.81
N TYR A 9 -14.19 -15.30 4.73
CA TYR A 9 -14.56 -14.47 3.58
C TYR A 9 -15.18 -13.12 3.98
N ASN A 10 -16.09 -13.14 4.97
CA ASN A 10 -16.78 -11.93 5.42
C ASN A 10 -15.84 -10.93 6.11
N GLU A 11 -14.80 -11.44 6.76
CA GLU A 11 -13.80 -10.63 7.45
C GLU A 11 -12.92 -9.88 6.45
N MET A 12 -12.49 -10.58 5.40
CA MET A 12 -11.67 -10.04 4.34
C MET A 12 -12.41 -9.02 3.46
N LEU A 13 -13.68 -9.27 3.15
CA LEU A 13 -14.53 -8.29 2.49
C LEU A 13 -14.76 -7.03 3.34
N ARG A 14 -14.79 -7.18 4.67
CA ARG A 14 -14.87 -6.03 5.58
C ARG A 14 -13.57 -5.22 5.52
N TYR A 15 -12.42 -5.88 5.50
CA TYR A 15 -11.12 -5.20 5.37
C TYR A 15 -10.98 -4.48 4.03
N GLU A 16 -11.46 -5.06 2.94
CA GLU A 16 -11.47 -4.37 1.65
C GLU A 16 -12.28 -3.06 1.71
N LYS A 17 -13.45 -3.07 2.35
CA LYS A 17 -14.27 -1.85 2.57
C LYS A 17 -13.57 -0.84 3.47
N ASP A 18 -12.82 -1.32 4.45
CA ASP A 18 -12.02 -0.47 5.33
C ASP A 18 -10.88 0.22 4.57
N MET A 19 -10.29 -0.45 3.57
CA MET A 19 -9.30 0.13 2.67
C MET A 19 -9.92 1.15 1.71
N ASP A 20 -11.16 0.93 1.24
CA ASP A 20 -11.90 1.92 0.45
C ASP A 20 -12.03 3.25 1.20
N ALA A 21 -12.24 3.18 2.53
CA ALA A 21 -12.38 4.34 3.39
C ALA A 21 -11.08 5.17 3.43
N LEU A 22 -9.91 4.53 3.59
CA LEU A 22 -8.61 5.22 3.50
C LEU A 22 -8.35 5.79 2.10
N ARG A 23 -8.78 5.08 1.05
CA ARG A 23 -8.62 5.53 -0.34
C ARG A 23 -9.39 6.83 -0.61
N VAL A 24 -10.61 6.96 -0.09
CA VAL A 24 -11.37 8.23 -0.17
C VAL A 24 -10.65 9.35 0.54
N LEU A 25 -10.11 9.09 1.73
CA LEU A 25 -9.39 10.10 2.50
C LEU A 25 -8.21 10.66 1.71
N VAL A 26 -7.40 9.76 1.14
CA VAL A 26 -6.29 10.12 0.23
C VAL A 26 -6.79 11.02 -0.89
N TRP A 27 -7.84 10.60 -1.60
CA TRP A 27 -8.39 11.38 -2.72
C TRP A 27 -8.88 12.76 -2.30
N LYS A 28 -9.58 12.83 -1.16
CA LYS A 28 -10.13 14.10 -0.66
C LYS A 28 -9.03 15.04 -0.22
N VAL A 29 -7.95 14.55 0.37
CA VAL A 29 -6.80 15.37 0.77
C VAL A 29 -6.01 15.88 -0.43
N MET A 30 -6.01 15.13 -1.54
CA MET A 30 -5.24 15.47 -2.74
C MET A 30 -5.97 16.33 -3.77
N ARG A 31 -7.29 16.57 -3.63
CA ARG A 31 -8.04 17.42 -4.57
C ARG A 31 -7.47 18.85 -4.61
N PRO A 32 -7.40 19.49 -5.79
CA PRO A 32 -6.93 20.88 -5.91
C PRO A 32 -7.71 21.87 -5.02
N ASP A 33 -9.02 21.65 -4.88
CA ASP A 33 -9.91 22.51 -4.09
C ASP A 33 -9.83 22.27 -2.57
N SER A 34 -9.28 21.14 -2.14
CA SER A 34 -9.06 20.80 -0.72
C SER A 34 -7.66 21.17 -0.22
N LYS A 35 -6.82 21.78 -1.08
CA LYS A 35 -5.63 22.54 -0.65
C LYS A 35 -5.98 23.82 0.12
N LYS A 36 -7.28 24.15 0.25
CA LYS A 36 -7.75 25.10 1.25
C LYS A 36 -7.37 24.57 2.63
N GLU A 37 -6.69 25.38 3.42
CA GLU A 37 -6.34 25.09 4.81
C GLU A 37 -7.51 24.41 5.52
N ILE A 38 -7.38 23.11 5.78
CA ILE A 38 -8.36 22.40 6.59
C ILE A 38 -8.14 22.92 8.00
N THR A 39 -9.18 23.52 8.58
CA THR A 39 -9.06 24.16 9.89
C THR A 39 -8.59 23.13 10.91
N GLY A 40 -7.41 23.37 11.51
CA GLY A 40 -6.77 22.45 12.46
C GLY A 40 -5.71 21.51 11.88
N PHE A 41 -5.45 21.51 10.56
CA PHE A 41 -4.42 20.70 9.92
C PHE A 41 -3.42 21.56 9.13
N SER A 42 -2.18 21.67 9.63
CA SER A 42 -1.09 22.37 8.95
C SER A 42 -0.50 21.60 7.76
N SER A 43 -0.61 20.26 7.77
CA SER A 43 -0.21 19.40 6.64
C SER A 43 -1.12 18.17 6.55
N PRO A 44 -2.26 18.29 5.85
CA PRO A 44 -3.23 17.20 5.66
C PRO A 44 -2.61 15.95 5.02
N LEU A 45 -1.75 16.13 4.00
CA LEU A 45 -1.10 15.01 3.32
C LEU A 45 -0.15 14.23 4.24
N GLU A 46 0.64 14.95 5.03
CA GLU A 46 1.55 14.33 6.00
C GLU A 46 0.78 13.59 7.10
N TYR A 47 -0.38 14.11 7.50
CA TYR A 47 -1.27 13.39 8.40
C TYR A 47 -1.78 12.08 7.79
N VAL A 48 -2.19 12.09 6.51
CA VAL A 48 -2.60 10.88 5.79
C VAL A 48 -1.48 9.86 5.73
N HIS A 49 -0.24 10.27 5.41
CA HIS A 49 0.90 9.37 5.41
C HIS A 49 1.08 8.66 6.76
N ARG A 50 1.07 9.41 7.86
CA ARG A 50 1.19 8.83 9.21
C ARG A 50 0.03 7.89 9.54
N LEU A 51 -1.18 8.25 9.17
CA LEU A 51 -2.37 7.43 9.42
C LEU A 51 -2.30 6.11 8.66
N VAL A 52 -1.95 6.17 7.36
CA VAL A 52 -1.77 5.01 6.50
C VAL A 52 -0.71 4.10 7.12
N LYS A 53 0.50 4.62 7.37
CA LYS A 53 1.62 3.85 7.94
C LYS A 53 1.28 3.21 9.28
N PHE A 54 0.63 3.96 10.19
CA PHE A 54 0.24 3.43 11.50
C PHE A 54 -0.70 2.23 11.39
N TYR A 55 -1.77 2.35 10.59
CA TYR A 55 -2.77 1.27 10.51
C TYR A 55 -2.34 0.11 9.64
N THR A 56 -1.56 0.34 8.58
CA THR A 56 -1.03 -0.76 7.76
C THR A 56 -0.02 -1.59 8.56
N HIS A 57 0.78 -0.95 9.41
CA HIS A 57 1.67 -1.62 10.36
C HIS A 57 0.90 -2.42 11.42
N GLU A 58 -0.06 -1.81 12.12
CA GLU A 58 -0.88 -2.51 13.14
C GLU A 58 -1.62 -3.71 12.53
N PHE A 59 -2.14 -3.57 11.30
CA PHE A 59 -2.80 -4.67 10.61
C PHE A 59 -1.81 -5.78 10.24
N ALA A 60 -0.63 -5.44 9.74
CA ALA A 60 0.42 -6.40 9.43
C ALA A 60 0.89 -7.17 10.67
N GLU A 61 1.05 -6.47 11.81
CA GLU A 61 1.43 -7.09 13.08
C GLU A 61 0.34 -8.03 13.59
N ASP A 62 -0.93 -7.58 13.59
CA ASP A 62 -2.05 -8.43 13.99
C ASP A 62 -2.13 -9.70 13.15
N ILE A 63 -1.97 -9.59 11.82
CA ILE A 63 -1.97 -10.75 10.91
C ILE A 63 -0.78 -11.67 11.22
N TRP A 64 0.41 -11.11 11.41
CA TRP A 64 1.62 -11.87 11.71
C TRP A 64 1.49 -12.69 13.00
N ILE A 65 0.90 -12.11 14.05
CA ILE A 65 0.80 -12.73 15.38
C ILE A 65 -0.44 -13.63 15.48
N ASN A 66 -1.59 -13.15 14.99
CA ASN A 66 -2.91 -13.73 15.27
C ASN A 66 -3.59 -14.34 14.04
N ASN A 67 -2.95 -14.28 12.87
CA ASN A 67 -3.55 -14.70 11.60
C ASN A 67 -4.86 -13.99 11.24
N SER A 68 -5.13 -12.83 11.86
CA SER A 68 -6.36 -12.03 11.72
C SER A 68 -6.10 -10.62 12.24
N ILE A 69 -6.90 -9.63 11.83
CA ILE A 69 -6.85 -8.30 12.43
C ILE A 69 -7.72 -8.30 13.68
N LEU A 70 -7.21 -7.78 14.80
CA LEU A 70 -7.93 -7.81 16.07
C LEU A 70 -9.14 -6.88 16.05
N PRO A 71 -10.27 -7.25 16.69
CA PRO A 71 -11.45 -6.39 16.79
C PRO A 71 -11.17 -5.01 17.40
N ASP A 72 -10.25 -4.94 18.38
CA ASP A 72 -9.88 -3.68 19.02
C ASP A 72 -9.12 -2.76 18.06
N THR A 73 -8.21 -3.31 17.24
CA THR A 73 -7.48 -2.57 16.20
C THR A 73 -8.43 -2.01 15.15
N GLN A 74 -9.42 -2.81 14.72
CA GLN A 74 -10.50 -2.34 13.81
C GLN A 74 -11.35 -1.24 14.43
N SER A 75 -11.75 -1.41 15.70
CA SER A 75 -12.57 -0.42 16.41
C SER A 75 -11.84 0.93 16.52
N ARG A 76 -10.54 0.90 16.84
CA ARG A 76 -9.68 2.10 16.82
C ARG A 76 -9.62 2.71 15.42
N PHE A 77 -9.42 1.88 14.40
CA PHE A 77 -9.36 2.31 13.01
C PHE A 77 -10.63 3.03 12.55
N HIS A 78 -11.80 2.42 12.77
CA HIS A 78 -13.10 3.01 12.42
C HIS A 78 -13.38 4.30 13.19
N SER A 79 -13.04 4.35 14.48
CA SER A 79 -13.23 5.54 15.31
C SER A 79 -12.38 6.72 14.82
N SER A 80 -11.12 6.45 14.45
CA SER A 80 -10.23 7.45 13.85
C SER A 80 -10.75 7.93 12.51
N LEU A 81 -11.14 7.01 11.62
CA LEU A 81 -11.71 7.39 10.31
C LEU A 81 -13.01 8.17 10.43
N SER A 82 -13.92 7.80 11.34
CA SER A 82 -15.17 8.53 11.54
C SER A 82 -14.92 9.98 11.95
N SER A 83 -13.96 10.21 12.85
CA SER A 83 -13.57 11.55 13.28
C SER A 83 -12.99 12.36 12.12
N ILE A 84 -12.13 11.74 11.31
CA ILE A 84 -11.53 12.37 10.14
C ILE A 84 -12.60 12.65 9.07
N PHE A 85 -13.50 11.72 8.80
CA PHE A 85 -14.52 11.88 7.76
C PHE A 85 -15.45 13.06 8.07
N SER A 86 -15.76 13.27 9.34
CA SER A 86 -16.49 14.47 9.77
C SER A 86 -15.71 15.76 9.51
N LEU A 87 -14.38 15.75 9.59
CA LEU A 87 -13.53 16.92 9.35
C LEU A 87 -13.36 17.21 7.85
N PHE A 88 -13.34 16.17 7.03
CA PHE A 88 -13.10 16.25 5.58
C PHE A 88 -14.39 16.22 4.74
N ASP A 89 -15.56 16.26 5.38
CA ASP A 89 -16.87 16.14 4.74
C ASP A 89 -16.94 14.92 3.79
N ILE A 90 -16.49 13.78 4.31
CA ILE A 90 -16.50 12.50 3.60
C ILE A 90 -17.81 11.77 3.91
N SER A 91 -18.60 11.54 2.86
CA SER A 91 -19.88 10.84 2.95
C SER A 91 -19.75 9.36 2.56
N ALA A 92 -20.77 8.55 2.90
CA ALA A 92 -20.87 7.18 2.41
C ALA A 92 -20.94 7.08 0.87
N GLN A 93 -21.41 8.14 0.20
CA GLN A 93 -21.44 8.20 -1.26
C GLN A 93 -20.04 8.36 -1.85
N ASP A 94 -19.16 9.11 -1.18
CA ASP A 94 -17.75 9.23 -1.59
C ASP A 94 -17.04 7.86 -1.49
N ILE A 95 -17.30 7.09 -0.42
CA ILE A 95 -16.78 5.72 -0.23
C ILE A 95 -17.26 4.79 -1.33
N LYS A 96 -18.56 4.82 -1.63
CA LYS A 96 -19.11 4.02 -2.72
C LYS A 96 -18.50 4.39 -4.08
N GLN A 97 -18.26 5.68 -4.33
CA GLN A 97 -17.63 6.14 -5.57
C GLN A 97 -16.18 5.64 -5.65
N ALA A 98 -15.41 5.71 -4.56
CA ALA A 98 -14.04 5.21 -4.53
C ALA A 98 -13.95 3.70 -4.77
N SER A 99 -14.88 2.94 -4.20
CA SER A 99 -15.02 1.51 -4.45
C SER A 99 -15.30 1.22 -5.94
N ASN A 100 -16.23 1.96 -6.55
CA ASN A 100 -16.57 1.80 -7.98
C ASN A 100 -15.43 2.15 -8.94
N ASN A 101 -14.59 3.10 -8.54
CA ASN A 101 -13.45 3.59 -9.31
C ASN A 101 -12.17 2.75 -9.10
N GLN A 102 -12.25 1.66 -8.34
CA GLN A 102 -11.15 0.72 -8.22
C GLN A 102 -10.89 0.05 -9.57
N LEU A 103 -9.68 0.24 -10.09
CA LEU A 103 -9.26 -0.30 -11.38
C LEU A 103 -9.19 -1.83 -11.33
N TYR A 104 -8.71 -2.38 -10.21
CA TYR A 104 -8.64 -3.82 -9.96
C TYR A 104 -9.76 -4.31 -9.07
N LYS A 105 -10.82 -4.83 -9.67
CA LYS A 105 -11.97 -5.39 -8.93
C LYS A 105 -11.71 -6.78 -8.34
N ASN A 106 -10.67 -7.46 -8.84
CA ASN A 106 -10.25 -8.80 -8.41
C ASN A 106 -8.89 -8.78 -7.71
N SER A 107 -8.44 -7.63 -7.21
CA SER A 107 -7.27 -7.54 -6.33
C SER A 107 -7.72 -7.11 -4.93
N GLY A 108 -6.75 -6.91 -4.04
CA GLY A 108 -7.00 -6.43 -2.70
C GLY A 108 -6.79 -7.50 -1.65
N PHE A 109 -7.28 -7.18 -0.45
CA PHE A 109 -6.91 -7.88 0.76
C PHE A 109 -7.31 -9.36 0.70
N TRP A 110 -8.48 -9.66 0.11
CA TRP A 110 -8.97 -11.03 -0.06
C TRP A 110 -7.96 -11.92 -0.79
N GLU A 111 -7.41 -11.48 -1.92
CA GLU A 111 -6.54 -12.30 -2.77
C GLU A 111 -5.16 -12.54 -2.15
N MET A 112 -4.71 -11.67 -1.24
CA MET A 112 -3.45 -11.84 -0.52
C MET A 112 -3.34 -13.17 0.24
N ARG A 113 -4.47 -13.73 0.70
CA ARG A 113 -4.52 -15.01 1.43
C ARG A 113 -3.82 -16.16 0.70
N LYS A 114 -3.81 -16.11 -0.64
CA LYS A 114 -3.23 -17.15 -1.50
C LYS A 114 -1.70 -17.12 -1.51
N TYR A 115 -1.10 -16.00 -1.12
CA TYR A 115 0.32 -15.74 -1.26
C TYR A 115 1.07 -15.70 0.07
N LEU A 116 0.38 -15.50 1.20
CA LEU A 116 1.00 -15.35 2.53
C LEU A 116 1.94 -16.51 2.92
N GLY A 117 1.61 -17.75 2.52
CA GLY A 117 2.47 -18.92 2.77
C GLY A 117 3.81 -18.92 2.04
N ARG A 118 4.02 -18.01 1.07
CA ARG A 118 5.22 -17.92 0.22
C ARG A 118 6.11 -16.72 0.56
N PHE A 119 5.77 -15.94 1.58
CA PHE A 119 6.53 -14.74 1.94
C PHE A 119 7.96 -15.05 2.42
N SER A 120 8.23 -16.26 2.92
CA SER A 120 9.60 -16.65 3.26
C SER A 120 10.54 -16.63 2.05
N GLU A 121 10.07 -17.09 0.88
CA GLU A 121 10.84 -17.05 -0.37
C GLU A 121 11.10 -15.61 -0.82
N VAL A 122 10.11 -14.74 -0.62
CA VAL A 122 10.25 -13.30 -0.88
C VAL A 122 11.30 -12.69 0.04
N GLY A 123 11.27 -13.00 1.33
CA GLY A 123 12.26 -12.56 2.30
C GLY A 123 13.67 -12.98 1.93
N ASP A 124 13.86 -14.25 1.59
CA ASP A 124 15.17 -14.78 1.17
C ASP A 124 15.69 -14.04 -0.06
N TYR A 125 14.82 -13.77 -1.04
CA TYR A 125 15.17 -12.96 -2.22
C TYR A 125 15.55 -11.53 -1.83
N VAL A 126 14.78 -10.89 -0.94
CA VAL A 126 15.03 -9.52 -0.49
C VAL A 126 16.43 -9.42 0.16
N GLN A 127 16.79 -10.39 1.00
CA GLN A 127 18.09 -10.46 1.66
C GLN A 127 19.22 -10.76 0.68
N GLN A 128 19.05 -11.75 -0.21
CA GLN A 128 20.04 -12.14 -1.20
C GLN A 128 20.38 -10.97 -2.13
N GLU A 129 19.37 -10.22 -2.55
CA GLU A 129 19.56 -9.04 -3.37
C GLU A 129 20.07 -7.84 -2.55
N GLY A 130 19.95 -7.84 -1.22
CA GLY A 130 20.44 -6.75 -0.38
C GLY A 130 19.60 -5.47 -0.51
N TYR A 131 18.28 -5.59 -0.66
CA TYR A 131 17.39 -4.43 -0.56
C TYR A 131 17.41 -3.88 0.87
N THR A 132 17.44 -2.57 1.02
CA THR A 132 17.61 -1.87 2.31
C THR A 132 16.41 -1.02 2.70
N GLN A 133 15.47 -0.85 1.78
CA GLN A 133 14.24 -0.10 1.99
C GLN A 133 13.11 -0.70 1.15
N ILE A 134 11.91 -0.74 1.73
CA ILE A 134 10.66 -1.07 1.06
C ILE A 134 9.87 0.23 0.89
N VAL A 135 9.36 0.46 -0.33
CA VAL A 135 8.39 1.52 -0.60
C VAL A 135 7.09 0.87 -1.04
N CYS A 136 6.11 0.91 -0.16
CA CYS A 136 4.78 0.38 -0.40
C CYS A 136 3.94 1.35 -1.23
N ILE A 137 3.14 0.79 -2.13
CA ILE A 137 2.12 1.51 -2.90
C ILE A 137 0.78 0.83 -2.64
N GLY A 138 -0.30 1.62 -2.65
CA GLY A 138 -1.66 1.07 -2.50
C GLY A 138 -1.93 0.61 -1.07
N MET A 139 -3.18 0.67 -0.64
CA MET A 139 -3.48 0.38 0.77
C MET A 139 -3.21 -1.07 1.15
N SER A 140 -3.58 -2.02 0.29
CA SER A 140 -3.33 -3.45 0.49
C SER A 140 -1.85 -3.79 0.31
N GLY A 141 -1.18 -3.20 -0.71
CA GLY A 141 0.28 -3.27 -0.87
C GLY A 141 1.07 -2.74 0.34
N CYS A 142 0.55 -1.74 1.05
CA CYS A 142 1.14 -1.26 2.30
C CYS A 142 1.13 -2.29 3.43
N ILE A 143 0.05 -3.06 3.58
CA ILE A 143 -0.02 -4.14 4.58
C ILE A 143 0.96 -5.26 4.21
N ILE A 144 1.07 -5.59 2.92
CA ILE A 144 2.04 -6.59 2.42
C ILE A 144 3.47 -6.17 2.73
N GLY A 145 3.84 -4.94 2.43
CA GLY A 145 5.19 -4.46 2.64
C GLY A 145 5.56 -4.34 4.11
N GLU A 146 4.61 -3.90 4.96
CA GLU A 146 4.78 -3.93 6.42
C GLU A 146 4.93 -5.36 6.95
N TYR A 147 4.11 -6.31 6.47
CA TYR A 147 4.22 -7.72 6.83
C TYR A 147 5.59 -8.31 6.44
N LEU A 148 6.06 -8.00 5.24
CA LEU A 148 7.39 -8.38 4.76
C LEU A 148 8.50 -7.76 5.63
N GLY A 149 8.35 -6.48 6.01
CA GLY A 149 9.27 -5.78 6.91
C GLY A 149 9.37 -6.43 8.30
N LEU A 150 8.22 -6.76 8.90
CA LEU A 150 8.16 -7.47 10.19
C LEU A 150 8.83 -8.85 10.11
N MET A 151 8.58 -9.59 9.03
CA MET A 151 9.20 -10.91 8.82
C MET A 151 10.73 -10.80 8.69
N LEU A 152 11.22 -9.84 7.90
CA LEU A 152 12.66 -9.60 7.72
C LEU A 152 13.35 -9.18 9.02
N ASP A 153 12.69 -8.33 9.82
CA ASP A 153 13.19 -7.95 11.16
C ASP A 153 13.34 -9.18 12.07
N LYS A 154 12.36 -10.10 12.07
CA LYS A 154 12.47 -11.39 12.79
C LYS A 154 13.62 -12.27 12.29
N GLN A 155 14.01 -12.14 11.04
CA GLN A 155 15.15 -12.82 10.44
C GLN A 155 16.49 -12.07 10.67
N GLN A 156 16.51 -11.06 11.55
CA GLN A 156 17.68 -10.21 11.84
C GLN A 156 18.15 -9.39 10.64
N TYR A 157 17.22 -9.08 9.72
CA TYR A 157 17.45 -8.22 8.57
C TYR A 157 16.50 -7.01 8.64
N PRO A 158 16.76 -6.03 9.53
CA PRO A 158 15.89 -4.87 9.66
C PRO A 158 15.90 -4.06 8.36
N ILE A 159 14.70 -3.76 7.86
CA ILE A 159 14.49 -2.99 6.64
C ILE A 159 13.54 -1.81 6.91
N THR A 160 13.82 -0.66 6.30
CA THR A 160 12.92 0.50 6.45
C THR A 160 11.70 0.33 5.56
N VAL A 161 10.49 0.57 6.07
CA VAL A 161 9.25 0.52 5.30
C VAL A 161 8.63 1.92 5.20
N ASP A 162 8.47 2.41 3.97
CA ASP A 162 7.88 3.71 3.64
C ASP A 162 6.67 3.57 2.74
N HIS A 163 5.80 4.58 2.75
CA HIS A 163 4.48 4.50 2.13
C HIS A 163 4.33 5.63 1.11
N LEU A 164 4.20 5.28 -0.16
CA LEU A 164 3.86 6.21 -1.23
C LEU A 164 2.35 6.26 -1.40
N VAL A 165 1.80 7.48 -1.40
CA VAL A 165 0.38 7.71 -1.61
C VAL A 165 0.16 8.26 -3.01
N LEU A 166 -0.73 7.63 -3.78
CA LEU A 166 -1.02 8.02 -5.16
C LEU A 166 -2.16 9.03 -5.24
N GLU A 167 -1.89 10.16 -5.88
CA GLU A 167 -2.90 11.07 -6.41
C GLU A 167 -3.54 10.42 -7.64
N ARG A 168 -4.88 10.52 -7.73
CA ARG A 168 -5.65 9.89 -8.80
C ARG A 168 -6.65 10.85 -9.40
N ASP A 169 -6.97 10.65 -10.68
CA ASP A 169 -8.04 11.37 -11.36
C ASP A 169 -9.44 10.86 -10.95
N GLU A 170 -10.48 11.47 -11.51
CA GLU A 170 -11.88 11.10 -11.23
C GLU A 170 -12.24 9.69 -11.69
N GLN A 171 -11.43 9.08 -12.56
CA GLN A 171 -11.56 7.72 -13.06
C GLN A 171 -10.71 6.72 -12.26
N GLY A 172 -9.99 7.19 -11.22
CA GLY A 172 -9.15 6.36 -10.37
C GLY A 172 -7.77 6.05 -10.95
N LEU A 173 -7.36 6.68 -12.06
CA LEU A 173 -6.04 6.49 -12.66
C LEU A 173 -4.98 7.30 -11.89
N PRO A 174 -3.78 6.75 -11.66
CA PRO A 174 -2.72 7.47 -10.96
C PRO A 174 -2.21 8.66 -11.78
N LEU A 175 -2.00 9.80 -11.12
CA LEU A 175 -1.48 11.04 -11.68
C LEU A 175 -0.09 11.37 -11.14
N PHE A 176 0.08 11.34 -9.81
CA PHE A 176 1.32 11.66 -9.11
C PHE A 176 1.53 10.76 -7.89
N GLY A 177 2.78 10.52 -7.54
CA GLY A 177 3.18 9.82 -6.31
C GLY A 177 3.68 10.82 -5.27
N HIS A 178 3.13 10.74 -4.07
CA HIS A 178 3.53 11.58 -2.95
C HIS A 178 4.28 10.73 -1.93
N MET A 179 5.48 11.15 -1.57
CA MET A 179 6.27 10.59 -0.47
C MET A 179 6.12 11.46 0.77
N PRO A 180 6.25 10.90 1.99
CA PRO A 180 6.24 11.70 3.21
C PRO A 180 7.41 12.70 3.19
N SER A 181 7.24 13.80 3.93
CA SER A 181 8.19 14.92 3.88
C SER A 181 9.58 14.58 4.41
N ASP A 182 9.66 13.61 5.32
CA ASP A 182 10.87 13.09 5.95
C ASP A 182 11.50 11.91 5.21
N PHE A 183 10.95 11.50 4.06
CA PHE A 183 11.48 10.40 3.28
C PHE A 183 12.94 10.63 2.85
N VAL A 184 13.81 9.70 3.20
CA VAL A 184 15.20 9.63 2.75
C VAL A 184 15.40 8.35 1.94
N PRO A 185 15.70 8.43 0.64
CA PRO A 185 15.93 7.24 -0.17
C PRO A 185 17.23 6.55 0.22
N GLN A 186 17.18 5.22 0.33
CA GLN A 186 18.35 4.36 0.45
C GLN A 186 18.80 3.80 -0.91
N ASP A 187 19.94 3.12 -0.93
CA ASP A 187 20.60 2.72 -2.18
C ASP A 187 19.83 1.66 -2.96
N LYS A 188 19.18 0.70 -2.29
CA LYS A 188 18.47 -0.41 -2.94
C LYS A 188 17.05 -0.54 -2.42
N ILE A 189 16.11 0.03 -3.18
CA ILE A 189 14.68 0.12 -2.83
C ILE A 189 13.90 -1.00 -3.50
N LEU A 190 13.05 -1.69 -2.74
CA LEU A 190 12.04 -2.61 -3.26
C LEU A 190 10.68 -1.91 -3.25
N ILE A 191 10.07 -1.77 -4.41
CA ILE A 191 8.69 -1.31 -4.54
C ILE A 191 7.75 -2.50 -4.26
N VAL A 192 6.75 -2.32 -3.40
CA VAL A 192 5.80 -3.36 -3.02
C VAL A 192 4.36 -2.91 -3.28
N ASP A 193 3.59 -3.74 -3.98
CA ASP A 193 2.15 -3.54 -4.20
C ASP A 193 1.41 -4.90 -4.19
N ASP A 194 0.10 -4.91 -3.91
CA ASP A 194 -0.72 -6.13 -4.03
C ASP A 194 -1.06 -6.40 -5.49
N ALA A 195 -1.47 -5.36 -6.22
CA ALA A 195 -1.72 -5.44 -7.65
C ALA A 195 -1.49 -4.10 -8.33
N LEU A 196 -0.88 -4.12 -9.51
CA LEU A 196 -0.63 -2.90 -10.26
C LEU A 196 -0.90 -2.99 -11.75
N LEU A 197 -1.30 -1.83 -12.28
CA LEU A 197 -1.23 -1.50 -13.69
C LEU A 197 0.20 -1.05 -13.96
N GLU A 198 1.07 -2.01 -14.31
CA GLU A 198 2.50 -1.76 -14.47
C GLU A 198 2.80 -0.54 -15.34
N ALA A 199 2.04 -0.39 -16.44
CA ALA A 199 2.22 0.68 -17.41
C ALA A 199 1.90 2.10 -16.93
N ARG A 200 1.19 2.24 -15.80
CA ARG A 200 0.76 3.54 -15.29
C ARG A 200 1.32 3.83 -13.91
N THR A 201 1.30 2.83 -13.02
CA THR A 201 1.72 3.03 -11.63
C THR A 201 3.24 3.12 -11.51
N ILE A 202 4.00 2.25 -12.20
CA ILE A 202 5.47 2.21 -12.06
C ILE A 202 6.13 3.51 -12.49
N PRO A 203 5.85 4.11 -13.67
CA PRO A 203 6.50 5.35 -14.06
C PRO A 203 6.32 6.46 -13.01
N ILE A 204 5.10 6.60 -12.47
CA ILE A 204 4.77 7.60 -11.46
C ILE A 204 5.55 7.39 -10.17
N VAL A 205 5.66 6.13 -9.72
CA VAL A 205 6.41 5.79 -8.50
C VAL A 205 7.90 6.02 -8.69
N VAL A 206 8.45 5.55 -9.81
CA VAL A 206 9.87 5.73 -10.14
C VAL A 206 10.20 7.21 -10.26
N ASP A 207 9.33 8.01 -10.87
CA ASP A 207 9.51 9.47 -10.96
C ASP A 207 9.46 10.13 -9.58
N ALA A 208 8.55 9.71 -8.69
CA ALA A 208 8.48 10.19 -7.32
C ALA A 208 9.77 9.87 -6.54
N LEU A 209 10.31 8.65 -6.68
CA LEU A 209 11.58 8.26 -6.06
C LEU A 209 12.76 9.04 -6.65
N ARG A 210 12.82 9.15 -7.98
CA ARG A 210 13.89 9.86 -8.70
C ARG A 210 13.90 11.36 -8.47
N SER A 211 12.75 11.94 -8.09
CA SER A 211 12.68 13.32 -7.61
C SER A 211 13.50 13.55 -6.33
N LYS A 212 13.75 12.48 -5.55
CA LYS A 212 14.52 12.50 -4.30
C LYS A 212 15.97 12.07 -4.51
N ASN A 213 16.22 11.07 -5.36
CA ASN A 213 17.55 10.69 -5.79
C ASN A 213 17.51 10.12 -7.22
N ARG A 214 18.18 10.81 -8.16
CA ARG A 214 18.10 10.51 -9.60
C ARG A 214 18.65 9.14 -9.99
N ASP A 215 19.55 8.59 -9.19
CA ASP A 215 20.27 7.36 -9.52
C ASP A 215 19.60 6.09 -8.98
N ILE A 216 18.42 6.21 -8.35
CA ILE A 216 17.66 5.06 -7.84
C ILE A 216 17.28 4.12 -9.01
N ALA A 217 17.64 2.85 -8.83
CA ALA A 217 17.19 1.72 -9.63
C ALA A 217 16.40 0.76 -8.72
N PRO A 218 15.07 0.90 -8.64
CA PRO A 218 14.27 0.11 -7.73
C PRO A 218 14.00 -1.30 -8.28
N GLY A 219 13.84 -2.26 -7.38
CA GLY A 219 13.22 -3.55 -7.67
C GLY A 219 11.70 -3.48 -7.51
N LEU A 220 10.99 -4.49 -7.99
CA LEU A 220 9.54 -4.58 -7.90
C LEU A 220 9.10 -5.95 -7.36
N PHE A 221 8.30 -5.94 -6.29
CA PHE A 221 7.61 -7.12 -5.76
C PHE A 221 6.09 -6.89 -5.78
N VAL A 222 5.39 -7.84 -6.40
CA VAL A 222 3.95 -7.74 -6.68
C VAL A 222 3.33 -9.13 -6.61
N LEU A 223 2.13 -9.21 -6.01
CA LEU A 223 1.37 -10.45 -5.99
C LEU A 223 0.66 -10.70 -7.32
N ASP A 224 -0.11 -9.76 -7.82
CA ASP A 224 -0.85 -9.91 -9.08
C ASP A 224 -0.55 -8.78 -10.09
N ILE A 225 -0.42 -9.16 -11.37
CA ILE A 225 -0.31 -8.21 -12.48
C ILE A 225 -1.39 -8.57 -13.49
N GLU A 226 -2.17 -7.56 -13.91
CA GLU A 226 -3.15 -7.78 -14.97
C GLU A 226 -2.50 -8.39 -16.21
N PRO A 227 -2.95 -9.56 -16.67
CA PRO A 227 -2.52 -10.10 -17.94
C PRO A 227 -3.08 -9.23 -19.06
N GLY A 228 -2.23 -8.46 -19.75
CA GLY A 228 -2.67 -7.68 -20.91
C GLY A 228 -1.79 -6.52 -21.35
N VAL A 229 -0.80 -6.10 -20.57
CA VAL A 229 0.07 -4.97 -20.97
C VAL A 229 1.54 -5.38 -20.93
N SER A 230 2.02 -5.90 -22.07
CA SER A 230 3.45 -6.04 -22.32
C SER A 230 4.07 -4.66 -22.50
N LEU A 231 5.00 -4.29 -21.63
CA LEU A 231 5.88 -3.15 -21.86
C LEU A 231 7.29 -3.65 -22.13
N ALA A 232 7.61 -3.76 -23.42
CA ALA A 232 8.98 -3.83 -23.91
C ALA A 232 9.79 -2.52 -23.65
N HIS A 233 9.26 -1.56 -22.88
CA HIS A 233 9.75 -0.16 -22.86
C HIS A 233 9.95 0.47 -21.48
N VAL A 234 9.70 -0.24 -20.38
CA VAL A 234 10.14 0.22 -19.06
C VAL A 234 11.45 -0.51 -18.77
N HIS A 235 12.48 0.23 -18.37
CA HIS A 235 13.82 -0.29 -18.03
C HIS A 235 13.74 -1.64 -17.30
N PRO A 236 14.66 -2.58 -17.57
CA PRO A 236 14.64 -3.89 -16.91
C PRO A 236 14.81 -3.72 -15.40
N MET A 237 13.68 -3.68 -14.68
CA MET A 237 13.66 -3.78 -13.23
C MET A 237 13.68 -5.27 -12.87
N PRO A 238 14.45 -5.69 -11.85
CA PRO A 238 14.27 -7.00 -11.25
C PRO A 238 12.83 -7.11 -10.75
N LYS A 239 12.11 -8.13 -11.22
CA LYS A 239 10.72 -8.38 -10.82
C LYS A 239 10.63 -9.70 -10.08
N LEU A 240 10.00 -9.67 -8.92
CA LEU A 240 9.61 -10.86 -8.17
C LEU A 240 8.10 -11.00 -8.24
N PHE A 241 7.64 -12.12 -8.78
CA PHE A 241 6.23 -12.45 -8.93
C PHE A 241 5.89 -13.71 -8.15
N LEU A 242 4.80 -13.66 -7.40
CA LEU A 242 4.16 -14.85 -6.88
C LEU A 242 2.94 -15.13 -7.74
N LEU A 243 3.05 -16.07 -8.69
CA LEU A 243 1.91 -16.50 -9.50
C LEU A 243 1.20 -17.67 -8.83
N GLU A 244 -0.14 -17.72 -8.94
CA GLU A 244 -0.94 -18.93 -8.69
C GLU A 244 -0.54 -20.04 -9.68
N GLU A 245 -0.37 -21.28 -9.18
CA GLU A 245 -0.13 -22.48 -10.00
C GLU A 245 -1.36 -22.93 -10.77
#